data_AF-A0A3M1V6G4-F1
#
_entry.id   AF-A0A3M1V6G4-F1
#
_cell.length_a   1.000
_cell.length_b   1.000
_cell.length_c   1.000
_cell.angle_alpha   90.00
_cell.angle_beta   90.00
_cell.angle_gamma   90.00
#
_symmetry.space_group_name_H-M   'P 1'
#
loop_
_entity.id
_entity.type
_entity.pdbx_description
1 polymer ?
#
loop_
_entity_poly.entity_id
_entity_poly.type
_entity_poly.pdbx_seq_one_letter_code
_entity_poly.pdbx_strand_id
1 'polypeptide(L)'
;MRFKALLLTTLLASTQAMAIEFPQEVIESIDGTRVVAFISQKDIDAAGTWEPLRTPPPVTFSQALESVAAALAKRGVPTASIRLASAELKEFPHQPGHWHYLIRLKKGTDRSFPRFFVVLTSGKVVAAIMEPEAYK
;
A
#
# COMPACT_ATOMS: atom_id res chain seq x y z
N MET A 1 19.92 -56.15 7.50
CA MET A 1 20.40 -54.91 6.82
C MET A 1 19.32 -54.33 5.90
N ARG A 2 18.23 -53.72 6.39
CA ARG A 2 17.21 -53.09 5.51
C ARG A 2 16.51 -51.85 6.10
N PHE A 3 17.05 -51.25 7.16
CA PHE A 3 16.43 -50.08 7.83
C PHE A 3 17.18 -48.76 7.61
N LYS A 4 18.35 -48.77 6.94
CA LYS A 4 19.11 -47.53 6.68
C LYS A 4 18.65 -46.74 5.45
N ALA A 5 17.96 -47.39 4.50
CA ALA A 5 17.52 -46.72 3.27
C ALA A 5 16.25 -45.87 3.45
N LEU A 6 15.43 -46.18 4.46
CA LEU A 6 14.14 -45.49 4.69
C LEU A 6 14.29 -44.12 5.36
N LEU A 7 15.41 -43.89 6.07
CA LEU A 7 15.70 -42.64 6.75
C LEU A 7 16.24 -41.55 5.81
N LEU A 8 16.70 -41.91 4.61
CA LEU A 8 17.26 -40.96 3.66
C LEU A 8 16.19 -40.36 2.73
N THR A 9 15.07 -41.06 2.50
CA THR A 9 13.98 -40.56 1.65
C THR A 9 13.04 -39.58 2.35
N THR A 10 13.00 -39.57 3.68
CA THR A 10 12.14 -38.64 4.44
C THR A 10 12.73 -37.23 4.59
N LEU A 11 14.03 -37.02 4.40
CA LEU A 11 14.64 -35.67 4.45
C LEU A 11 14.41 -34.83 3.19
N LEU A 12 14.07 -35.45 2.06
CA LEU A 12 13.80 -34.76 0.77
C LEU A 12 12.39 -34.17 0.68
N ALA A 13 11.53 -34.44 1.67
CA ALA A 13 10.19 -33.87 1.77
C ALA A 13 10.14 -32.65 2.72
N SER A 14 11.26 -31.93 2.84
CA SER A 14 11.28 -30.59 3.46
C SER A 14 10.51 -29.64 2.54
N THR A 15 9.20 -29.65 2.75
CA THR A 15 8.24 -28.72 2.16
C THR A 15 8.74 -27.30 2.37
N GLN A 16 8.74 -26.51 1.30
CA GLN A 16 9.01 -25.08 1.38
C GLN A 16 7.93 -24.49 2.29
N ALA A 17 8.29 -24.18 3.53
CA ALA A 17 7.46 -23.39 4.41
C ALA A 17 7.35 -22.01 3.77
N MET A 18 6.25 -21.76 3.04
CA MET A 18 5.95 -20.41 2.59
C MET A 18 5.63 -19.60 3.84
N ALA A 19 6.58 -18.78 4.28
CA ALA A 19 6.33 -17.80 5.31
C ALA A 19 5.24 -16.84 4.79
N ILE A 20 4.06 -16.89 5.40
CA ILE A 20 3.00 -15.92 5.13
C ILE A 20 3.46 -14.62 5.76
N GLU A 21 3.88 -13.67 4.93
CA GLU A 21 4.19 -12.31 5.36
C GLU A 21 2.88 -11.53 5.47
N PHE A 22 2.52 -11.13 6.69
CA PHE A 22 1.36 -10.26 6.90
C PHE A 22 1.71 -8.82 6.48
N PRO A 23 0.78 -8.11 5.83
CA PRO A 23 1.01 -6.71 5.49
C PRO A 23 1.18 -5.89 6.78
N GLN A 24 2.11 -4.95 6.74
CA GLN A 24 2.37 -4.02 7.83
C GLN A 24 1.29 -2.95 7.88
N GLU A 25 0.96 -2.51 9.08
CA GLU A 25 0.06 -1.40 9.32
C GLU A 25 0.84 -0.09 9.21
N VAL A 26 0.45 0.76 8.26
CA VAL A 26 0.97 2.12 8.11
C VAL A 26 -0.10 3.09 8.58
N ILE A 27 0.19 3.77 9.68
CA ILE A 27 -0.69 4.79 10.26
C ILE A 27 -0.17 6.16 9.84
N GLU A 28 -1.04 6.93 9.19
CA GLU A 28 -0.74 8.25 8.66
C GLU A 28 -1.81 9.26 9.04
N SER A 29 -1.54 10.54 8.80
CA SER A 29 -2.50 11.63 8.96
C SER A 29 -2.55 12.51 7.72
N ILE A 30 -3.77 12.85 7.28
CA ILE A 30 -4.05 13.80 6.19
C ILE A 30 -5.24 14.68 6.59
N ASP A 31 -5.07 16.00 6.54
CA ASP A 31 -6.07 16.98 7.01
C ASP A 31 -6.60 16.69 8.44
N GLY A 32 -5.71 16.28 9.35
CA GLY A 32 -6.08 15.91 10.73
C GLY A 32 -6.91 14.62 10.85
N THR A 33 -7.15 13.90 9.75
CA THR A 33 -7.77 12.57 9.76
C THR A 33 -6.69 11.50 9.83
N ARG A 34 -6.74 10.65 10.86
CA ARG A 34 -5.88 9.47 10.97
C ARG A 34 -6.38 8.36 10.06
N VAL A 35 -5.47 7.76 9.30
CA VAL A 35 -5.76 6.74 8.30
C VAL A 35 -4.79 5.58 8.42
N VAL A 36 -5.28 4.40 8.10
CA VAL A 36 -4.55 3.15 8.18
C VAL A 36 -4.52 2.50 6.80
N ALA A 37 -3.33 2.13 6.35
CA ALA A 37 -3.12 1.33 5.15
C ALA A 37 -2.36 0.04 5.50
N PHE A 38 -2.78 -1.09 4.91
CA PHE A 38 -2.07 -2.35 5.08
C PHE A 38 -1.19 -2.60 3.85
N ILE A 39 0.12 -2.45 4.01
CA ILE A 39 1.10 -2.48 2.92
C ILE A 39 2.15 -3.56 3.23
N SER A 40 2.44 -4.44 2.27
CA SER A 40 3.49 -5.45 2.48
C SER A 40 4.89 -4.82 2.41
N GLN A 41 5.86 -5.32 3.19
CA GLN A 41 7.23 -4.81 3.12
C GLN A 41 7.80 -4.98 1.71
N LYS A 42 7.52 -6.12 1.08
CA LYS A 42 7.86 -6.37 -0.32
C LYS A 42 7.43 -5.26 -1.28
N ASP A 43 6.25 -4.68 -1.08
CA ASP A 43 5.79 -3.59 -1.94
C ASP A 43 6.52 -2.27 -1.67
N ILE A 44 6.86 -2.00 -0.41
CA ILE A 44 7.63 -0.82 -0.01
C ILE A 44 9.05 -0.93 -0.57
N ASP A 45 9.67 -2.10 -0.46
CA ASP A 45 11.00 -2.38 -1.01
C ASP A 45 11.00 -2.28 -2.54
N ALA A 46 9.99 -2.83 -3.20
CA ALA A 46 9.84 -2.75 -4.66
C ALA A 46 9.55 -1.33 -5.16
N ALA A 47 9.03 -0.44 -4.31
CA ALA A 47 8.87 0.98 -4.62
C ALA A 47 10.21 1.73 -4.64
N GLY A 48 11.25 1.13 -4.04
CA GLY A 48 12.59 1.69 -3.95
C GLY A 48 12.66 2.90 -3.03
N THR A 49 13.88 3.43 -2.90
CA THR A 49 14.13 4.68 -2.17
C THR A 49 14.20 5.86 -3.13
N TRP A 50 13.89 7.05 -2.62
CA TRP A 50 13.94 8.30 -3.36
C TRP A 50 14.49 9.43 -2.48
N GLU A 51 15.31 10.30 -3.07
CA GLU A 51 15.91 11.47 -2.41
C GLU A 51 15.37 12.76 -3.06
N PRO A 52 14.40 13.45 -2.40
CA PRO A 52 13.67 14.56 -3.02
C PRO A 52 14.50 15.76 -3.46
N LEU A 53 15.68 15.95 -2.84
CA LEU A 53 16.58 17.05 -3.15
C LEU A 53 17.49 16.77 -4.36
N ARG A 54 17.55 15.52 -4.84
CA ARG A 54 18.45 15.13 -5.94
C ARG A 54 17.74 14.81 -7.23
N THR A 55 16.60 14.16 -7.16
CA THR A 55 15.87 13.69 -8.34
C THR A 55 14.37 13.98 -8.22
N PRO A 56 13.66 14.15 -9.35
CA PRO A 56 12.20 14.20 -9.31
C PRO A 56 11.63 12.87 -8.80
N PRO A 57 10.39 12.87 -8.25
CA PRO A 57 9.78 11.64 -7.76
C PRO A 57 9.62 10.62 -8.91
N PRO A 58 9.89 9.32 -8.68
CA PRO A 58 9.74 8.29 -9.70
C PRO A 58 8.34 8.22 -10.31
N VAL A 59 7.33 8.58 -9.51
CA VAL A 59 5.95 8.78 -9.93
C VAL A 59 5.57 10.24 -9.68
N THR A 60 5.12 10.91 -10.73
CA THR A 60 4.60 12.28 -10.64
C THR A 60 3.25 12.32 -9.95
N PHE A 61 2.86 13.49 -9.46
CA PHE A 61 1.55 13.69 -8.86
C PHE A 61 0.39 13.35 -9.82
N SER A 62 0.49 13.69 -11.11
CA SER A 62 -0.53 13.33 -12.12
C SER A 62 -0.66 11.81 -12.26
N GLN A 63 0.47 11.12 -12.39
CA GLN A 63 0.49 9.65 -12.49
C GLN A 63 -0.09 8.99 -11.24
N ALA A 64 0.17 9.54 -10.04
CA ALA A 64 -0.44 9.03 -8.82
C ALA A 64 -1.97 9.17 -8.83
N LEU A 65 -2.49 10.32 -9.27
CA LEU A 65 -3.94 10.53 -9.41
C LEU A 65 -4.56 9.63 -10.49
N GLU A 66 -3.87 9.44 -11.61
CA GLU A 66 -4.29 8.53 -12.69
C GLU A 66 -4.36 7.09 -12.21
N SER A 67 -3.36 6.63 -11.44
CA SER A 67 -3.37 5.30 -10.83
C SER A 67 -4.56 5.12 -9.89
N VAL A 68 -4.89 6.11 -9.06
CA VAL A 68 -6.09 6.09 -8.21
C VAL A 68 -7.37 6.05 -9.03
N ALA A 69 -7.47 6.90 -10.07
CA ALA A 69 -8.63 6.92 -10.95
C ALA A 69 -8.82 5.58 -11.68
N ALA A 70 -7.75 4.95 -12.15
CA ALA A 70 -7.78 3.63 -12.77
C ALA A 70 -8.21 2.54 -11.77
N ALA A 71 -7.71 2.59 -10.53
CA ALA A 71 -8.11 1.66 -9.47
C ALA A 71 -9.61 1.78 -9.14
N LEU A 72 -10.14 3.00 -9.14
CA LEU A 72 -11.56 3.28 -8.92
C LEU A 72 -12.44 2.89 -10.11
N ALA A 73 -12.00 3.14 -11.35
CA ALA A 73 -12.71 2.73 -12.55
C ALA A 73 -12.89 1.20 -12.62
N LYS A 74 -11.86 0.43 -12.21
CA LYS A 74 -11.94 -1.05 -12.08
C LYS A 74 -13.01 -1.50 -11.06
N ARG A 75 -13.39 -0.64 -10.13
CA ARG A 75 -14.45 -0.88 -9.13
C ARG A 75 -15.81 -0.32 -9.57
N GLY A 76 -15.92 0.16 -10.80
CA GLY A 76 -17.16 0.72 -11.35
C GLY A 76 -17.43 2.17 -10.96
N VAL A 77 -16.46 2.88 -10.38
CA VAL A 77 -16.62 4.29 -10.00
C VAL A 77 -16.41 5.19 -11.22
N PRO A 78 -17.40 6.01 -11.61
CA PRO A 78 -17.22 6.94 -12.73
C PRO A 78 -16.19 8.01 -12.37
N THR A 79 -15.20 8.25 -13.22
CA THR A 79 -14.17 9.28 -13.00
C THR A 79 -14.78 10.68 -12.77
N ALA A 80 -15.90 10.97 -13.43
CA ALA A 80 -16.64 12.22 -13.26
C ALA A 80 -17.18 12.45 -11.84
N SER A 81 -17.26 11.41 -11.00
CA SER A 81 -17.65 11.49 -9.58
C SER A 81 -16.48 11.70 -8.63
N ILE A 82 -15.24 11.52 -9.11
CA ILE A 82 -14.03 11.65 -8.32
C ILE A 82 -13.69 13.13 -8.16
N ARG A 83 -13.54 13.58 -6.92
CA ARG A 83 -13.07 14.93 -6.60
C ARG A 83 -11.96 14.83 -5.58
N LEU A 84 -10.79 15.37 -5.91
CA LEU A 84 -9.67 15.47 -5.00
C LEU A 84 -10.04 16.41 -3.83
N ALA A 85 -9.76 15.97 -2.60
CA ALA A 85 -9.85 16.82 -1.41
C ALA A 85 -8.46 17.33 -1.03
N SER A 86 -7.50 16.41 -0.91
CA SER A 86 -6.11 16.71 -0.57
C SER A 86 -5.19 15.60 -1.07
N ALA A 87 -3.92 15.94 -1.22
CA ALA A 87 -2.86 14.97 -1.47
C ALA A 87 -1.56 15.48 -0.86
N GLU A 88 -0.83 14.59 -0.21
CA GLU A 88 0.45 14.86 0.43
C GLU A 88 1.49 13.86 -0.08
N LEU A 89 2.74 14.30 -0.25
CA LEU A 89 3.87 13.42 -0.52
C LEU A 89 4.68 13.29 0.76
N LYS A 90 4.78 12.06 1.27
CA LYS A 90 5.31 11.79 2.62
C LYS A 90 6.32 10.66 2.58
N GLU A 91 7.30 10.75 3.46
CA GLU A 91 8.17 9.63 3.78
C GLU A 91 7.44 8.68 4.74
N PHE A 92 7.60 7.38 4.57
CA PHE A 92 7.01 6.40 5.47
C PHE A 92 7.58 6.54 6.89
N PRO A 93 6.74 6.47 7.94
CA PRO A 93 7.21 6.42 9.31
C PRO A 93 8.14 5.22 9.50
N HIS A 94 9.31 5.46 10.09
CA HIS A 94 10.31 4.43 10.38
C HIS A 94 10.93 3.71 9.16
N GLN A 95 10.69 4.18 7.93
CA GLN A 95 11.32 3.65 6.71
C GLN A 95 11.97 4.76 5.88
N PRO A 96 13.16 5.24 6.29
CA PRO A 96 13.83 6.35 5.62
C PRO A 96 14.11 6.06 4.15
N GLY A 97 13.93 7.07 3.31
CA GLY A 97 14.08 6.99 1.86
C GLY A 97 12.88 6.39 1.14
N HIS A 98 11.91 5.77 1.82
CA HIS A 98 10.70 5.26 1.18
C HIS A 98 9.60 6.31 1.24
N TRP A 99 9.09 6.69 0.07
CA TRP A 99 8.08 7.75 -0.05
C TRP A 99 6.79 7.22 -0.66
N HIS A 100 5.69 7.92 -0.36
CA HIS A 100 4.39 7.65 -0.94
C HIS A 100 3.55 8.91 -1.04
N TYR A 101 2.60 8.90 -1.97
CA TYR A 101 1.52 9.88 -1.96
C TYR A 101 0.38 9.37 -1.08
N LEU A 102 -0.08 10.21 -0.17
CA LEU A 102 -1.31 10.01 0.57
C LEU A 102 -2.39 10.89 -0.06
N ILE A 103 -3.42 10.27 -0.64
CA ILE A 103 -4.44 10.94 -1.43
C ILE A 103 -5.79 10.77 -0.75
N ARG A 104 -6.50 11.88 -0.56
CA ARG A 104 -7.86 11.92 -0.02
C ARG A 104 -8.82 12.46 -1.06
N LEU A 105 -9.91 11.74 -1.25
CA LEU A 105 -11.03 12.16 -2.09
C LEU A 105 -12.16 12.78 -1.25
N LYS A 106 -12.89 13.72 -1.86
CA LYS A 106 -14.12 14.25 -1.27
C LYS A 106 -15.13 13.12 -1.09
N LYS A 107 -15.98 13.28 -0.08
CA LYS A 107 -17.07 12.34 0.16
C LYS A 107 -18.05 12.42 -1.01
N GLY A 108 -18.10 11.37 -1.82
CA GLY A 108 -19.14 11.20 -2.83
C GLY A 108 -20.48 10.85 -2.19
N THR A 109 -21.53 10.82 -3.02
CA THR A 109 -22.84 10.27 -2.63
C THR A 109 -22.74 8.78 -2.35
N ASP A 110 -21.85 8.09 -3.07
CA ASP A 110 -21.57 6.67 -2.86
C ASP A 110 -20.56 6.48 -1.72
N ARG A 111 -20.99 5.79 -0.66
CA ARG A 111 -20.17 5.45 0.51
C ARG A 111 -19.41 4.14 0.35
N SER A 112 -19.63 3.39 -0.73
CA SER A 112 -19.07 2.03 -0.91
C SER A 112 -17.59 2.00 -1.32
N PHE A 113 -17.02 3.14 -1.75
CA PHE A 113 -15.65 3.18 -2.26
C PHE A 113 -14.66 3.84 -1.27
N PRO A 114 -13.39 3.37 -1.24
CA PRO A 114 -12.37 3.99 -0.39
C PRO A 114 -12.18 5.46 -0.75
N ARG A 115 -11.93 6.25 0.28
CA ARG A 115 -11.72 7.69 0.16
C ARG A 115 -10.27 8.10 0.35
N PHE A 116 -9.44 7.18 0.84
CA PHE A 116 -8.04 7.40 1.14
C PHE A 116 -7.22 6.37 0.38
N PHE A 117 -6.11 6.80 -0.19
CA PHE A 117 -5.23 5.96 -0.98
C PHE A 117 -3.79 6.29 -0.64
N VAL A 118 -2.98 5.25 -0.49
CA VAL A 118 -1.53 5.33 -0.52
C VAL A 118 -1.07 4.92 -1.91
N VAL A 119 -0.31 5.78 -2.59
CA VAL A 119 0.32 5.45 -3.88
C VAL A 119 1.82 5.42 -3.67
N LEU A 120 2.40 4.23 -3.81
CA LEU A 120 3.83 4.02 -3.69
C LEU A 120 4.57 4.68 -4.86
N THR A 121 5.86 4.97 -4.70
CA THR A 121 6.73 5.46 -5.79
C THR A 121 6.87 4.48 -6.95
N SER A 122 6.47 3.21 -6.81
CA SER A 122 6.30 2.27 -7.93
C SER A 122 5.02 2.48 -8.74
N GLY A 123 4.11 3.35 -8.28
CA GLY A 123 2.78 3.57 -8.86
C GLY A 123 1.72 2.62 -8.34
N LYS A 124 2.08 1.67 -7.45
CA LYS A 124 1.13 0.76 -6.81
C LYS A 124 0.17 1.53 -5.91
N VAL A 125 -1.13 1.26 -6.05
CA VAL A 125 -2.20 1.86 -5.25
C VAL A 125 -2.66 0.91 -4.16
N VAL A 126 -2.70 1.40 -2.93
CA VAL A 126 -3.26 0.70 -1.77
C VAL A 126 -4.39 1.56 -1.20
N ALA A 127 -5.55 0.94 -0.98
CA ALA A 127 -6.66 1.63 -0.32
C ALA A 127 -6.36 1.77 1.18
N ALA A 128 -6.62 2.95 1.73
CA ALA A 128 -6.53 3.21 3.15
C ALA A 128 -7.93 3.44 3.74
N ILE A 129 -8.08 3.15 5.03
CA ILE A 129 -9.30 3.37 5.80
C ILE A 129 -9.05 4.43 6.86
N MET A 130 -10.11 5.10 7.29
CA MET A 130 -10.03 5.95 8.48
C MET A 130 -9.77 5.05 9.69
N GLU A 131 -8.86 5.44 10.57
CA GLU A 131 -8.63 4.70 11.82
C GLU A 131 -9.94 4.68 12.62
N PRO A 132 -10.45 3.50 13.01
CA PRO A 132 -11.63 3.42 13.85
C PRO A 132 -11.29 4.01 15.22
N GLU A 133 -12.17 4.86 15.75
CA GLU A 133 -12.08 5.28 17.14
C GLU A 133 -12.21 4.02 18.01
N ALA A 134 -11.12 3.61 18.65
CA ALA A 134 -11.18 2.52 19.61
C ALA A 134 -12.14 2.94 20.74
N TYR A 135 -13.19 2.16 20.94
CA TYR A 135 -14.11 2.34 22.07
C TYR A 135 -13.27 2.22 23.35
N LYS A 136 -13.10 3.33 24.08
CA LYS A 136 -12.45 3.33 25.40
C LYS A 136 -13.41 2.82 26.46
#